data_AF-A0A0D3DDE3-F1
#
_entry.id   AF-A0A0D3DDE3-F1
#
_cell.length_a   1.000
_cell.length_b   1.000
_cell.length_c   1.000
_cell.angle_alpha   90.00
_cell.angle_beta   90.00
_cell.angle_gamma   90.00
#
_symmetry.space_group_name_H-M   'P 1'
#
loop_
_entity.id
_entity.type
_entity.pdbx_description
1 polymer ?
#
loop_
_entity_poly.entity_id
_entity_poly.type
_entity_poly.pdbx_seq_one_letter_code
_entity_poly.pdbx_strand_id
1 'polypeptide(L)'
;MRTLISPSLPPLFSLHLPRPSLFSRALRASRYPLTASAFSLNRLPTNPHHSSASRRELQTEAASKPSSAPPGEIHVVVGPMFSGKTTTLLRRILSERESGKKVAVIKSDKDDRYCAESIVTHDGEKFPCWALPDLSSFKERFGFDAYRNQLDVIGIDEAQFFGDLYEFCREAADKEGKTVIVAGLDGDYLRRRFGSVLDLVPIADTVTKLASRCEVCGKRASFTLRKTEERETELIGGAEVYMPVCRSHYVSGQGVLETARAVLDASSQRNATRDLEATSLSPPF
;
A
#
# COMPACT_ATOMS: atom_id res chain seq x y z
N MET A 1 -10.15 -54.44 -17.16
CA MET A 1 -10.77 -53.82 -18.35
C MET A 1 -11.69 -52.70 -17.91
N ARG A 2 -11.25 -51.43 -18.04
CA ARG A 2 -12.08 -50.24 -18.23
C ARG A 2 -11.15 -49.08 -18.55
N THR A 3 -11.58 -48.32 -19.54
CA THR A 3 -10.80 -47.58 -20.53
C THR A 3 -10.61 -46.12 -20.15
N LEU A 4 -9.47 -45.58 -20.55
CA LEU A 4 -9.13 -44.16 -20.58
C LEU A 4 -10.04 -43.41 -21.57
N ILE A 5 -10.58 -42.26 -21.18
CA ILE A 5 -11.13 -41.26 -22.10
C ILE A 5 -10.68 -39.87 -21.61
N SER A 6 -9.80 -39.25 -22.40
CA SER A 6 -9.44 -37.84 -22.36
C SER A 6 -10.50 -37.01 -23.09
N PRO A 7 -10.77 -35.76 -22.67
CA PRO A 7 -11.46 -34.80 -23.51
C PRO A 7 -10.48 -33.91 -24.28
N SER A 8 -10.79 -33.74 -25.56
CA SER A 8 -10.12 -32.97 -26.60
C SER A 8 -10.32 -31.45 -26.46
N LEU A 9 -9.26 -30.69 -26.70
CA LEU A 9 -9.27 -29.23 -26.89
C LEU A 9 -9.68 -28.85 -28.32
N PRO A 10 -10.48 -27.79 -28.53
CA PRO A 10 -10.68 -27.20 -29.86
C PRO A 10 -9.59 -26.14 -30.20
N PRO A 11 -9.42 -25.79 -31.50
CA PRO A 11 -8.22 -25.11 -32.00
C PRO A 11 -8.24 -23.59 -31.84
N LEU A 12 -7.02 -23.04 -31.76
CA LEU A 12 -6.67 -21.63 -31.68
C LEU A 12 -7.17 -20.82 -32.89
N PHE A 13 -7.98 -19.78 -32.64
CA PHE A 13 -8.19 -18.69 -33.59
C PHE A 13 -6.99 -17.72 -33.54
N SER A 14 -6.32 -17.60 -34.67
CA SER A 14 -5.22 -16.65 -34.90
C SER A 14 -5.80 -15.26 -35.16
N LEU A 15 -5.51 -14.30 -34.28
CA LEU A 15 -5.78 -12.88 -34.53
C LEU A 15 -4.47 -12.13 -34.70
N HIS A 16 -4.25 -11.68 -35.93
CA HIS A 16 -3.23 -10.74 -36.36
C HIS A 16 -3.33 -9.43 -35.57
N LEU A 17 -2.22 -9.02 -34.93
CA LEU A 17 -2.02 -7.67 -34.41
C LEU A 17 -1.26 -6.81 -35.44
N PRO A 18 -1.70 -5.57 -35.74
CA PRO A 18 -0.97 -4.67 -36.61
C PRO A 18 0.19 -3.98 -35.87
N ARG A 19 1.32 -3.82 -36.57
CA ARG A 19 2.55 -3.14 -36.12
C ARG A 19 2.32 -1.65 -35.81
N PRO A 20 2.97 -1.05 -34.80
CA PRO A 20 2.99 0.39 -34.65
C PRO A 20 4.03 1.03 -35.60
N SER A 21 3.59 2.11 -36.25
CA SER A 21 4.37 2.95 -37.16
C SER A 21 5.24 3.94 -36.40
N LEU A 22 6.43 4.16 -36.95
CA LEU A 22 7.45 5.11 -36.50
C LEU A 22 6.95 6.54 -36.69
N PHE A 23 6.91 7.33 -35.61
CA PHE A 23 6.97 8.79 -35.69
C PHE A 23 8.06 9.32 -34.76
N SER A 24 9.18 9.66 -35.40
CA SER A 24 10.25 10.49 -34.87
C SER A 24 9.75 11.92 -34.66
N ARG A 25 10.05 12.52 -33.51
CA ARG A 25 10.18 13.98 -33.41
C ARG A 25 11.01 14.43 -32.21
N ALA A 26 12.27 14.74 -32.55
CA ALA A 26 13.03 15.94 -32.21
C ALA A 26 13.07 16.45 -30.75
N LEU A 27 14.27 16.28 -30.20
CA LEU A 27 14.91 17.05 -29.13
C LEU A 27 14.71 18.57 -29.27
N ARG A 28 14.42 19.24 -28.15
CA ARG A 28 14.80 20.64 -27.92
C ARG A 28 15.46 20.76 -26.55
N ALA A 29 16.79 20.85 -26.57
CA ALA A 29 17.59 21.32 -25.46
C ALA A 29 17.40 22.83 -25.30
N SER A 30 16.94 23.27 -24.12
CA SER A 30 16.95 24.68 -23.76
C SER A 30 18.28 25.00 -23.09
N ARG A 31 19.09 25.78 -23.81
CA ARG A 31 20.30 26.44 -23.33
C ARG A 31 19.91 27.54 -22.35
N TYR A 32 20.53 27.58 -21.17
CA TYR A 32 20.62 28.79 -20.36
C TYR A 32 22.09 29.21 -20.25
N PRO A 33 22.40 30.51 -20.41
CA PRO A 33 23.76 30.98 -20.60
C PRO A 33 24.53 31.21 -19.29
N LEU A 34 25.85 31.15 -19.48
CA LEU A 34 26.95 31.51 -18.59
C LEU A 34 26.76 32.85 -17.85
N THR A 35 27.17 32.88 -16.59
CA THR A 35 27.88 34.04 -16.02
C THR A 35 29.05 33.55 -15.18
N ALA A 36 30.25 33.86 -15.68
CA ALA A 36 31.51 33.73 -14.97
C ALA A 36 31.69 34.90 -14.00
N SER A 37 32.15 34.63 -12.79
CA SER A 37 32.90 35.60 -12.00
C SER A 37 34.13 34.90 -11.44
N ALA A 38 35.27 35.20 -12.05
CA ALA A 38 36.58 34.93 -11.52
C ALA A 38 36.81 35.81 -10.28
N PHE A 39 37.27 35.23 -9.18
CA PHE A 39 38.10 35.97 -8.23
C PHE A 39 39.33 35.17 -7.85
N SER A 40 40.41 35.94 -7.79
CA SER A 40 41.80 35.56 -7.90
C SER A 40 42.35 34.80 -6.68
N LEU A 41 43.34 33.97 -7.00
CA LEU A 41 44.46 33.47 -6.23
C LEU A 41 44.87 34.36 -5.04
N ASN A 42 45.24 33.70 -3.93
CA ASN A 42 46.52 33.96 -3.25
C ASN A 42 47.00 32.73 -2.46
N ARG A 43 48.26 32.34 -2.71
CA ARG A 43 49.06 31.36 -1.95
C ARG A 43 49.98 32.11 -0.98
N LEU A 44 49.99 31.64 0.29
CA LEU A 44 51.13 31.39 1.22
C LEU A 44 52.08 32.56 1.59
N PRO A 45 52.57 32.66 2.86
CA PRO A 45 53.65 31.76 3.31
C PRO A 45 53.70 31.33 4.80
N THR A 46 54.42 30.22 4.97
CA THR A 46 55.20 29.64 6.10
C THR A 46 55.41 30.42 7.41
N ASN A 47 55.31 29.72 8.56
CA ASN A 47 56.51 29.36 9.37
C ASN A 47 56.20 28.36 10.52
N PRO A 48 57.22 27.63 11.02
CA PRO A 48 57.09 26.48 11.91
C PRO A 48 57.30 26.86 13.38
N HIS A 49 56.61 26.18 14.29
CA HIS A 49 57.05 26.10 15.68
C HIS A 49 56.86 24.69 16.25
N HIS A 50 58.00 24.14 16.69
CA HIS A 50 58.14 22.99 17.56
C HIS A 50 57.38 23.20 18.88
N SER A 51 56.64 22.18 19.31
CA SER A 51 56.60 21.79 20.73
C SER A 51 56.13 20.34 20.86
N SER A 52 57.04 19.52 21.36
CA SER A 52 56.83 18.18 21.90
C SER A 52 55.82 18.18 23.05
N ALA A 53 54.87 17.24 23.06
CA ALA A 53 54.54 16.41 24.23
C ALA A 53 53.31 15.52 24.00
N SER A 54 53.40 14.33 24.58
CA SER A 54 52.31 13.41 24.94
C SER A 54 51.72 12.54 23.82
N ARG A 55 52.32 11.34 23.70
CA ARG A 55 51.61 10.12 23.28
C ARG A 55 50.40 9.93 24.19
N ARG A 56 49.20 10.18 23.67
CA ARG A 56 47.99 9.49 24.12
C ARG A 56 47.70 8.43 23.09
N GLU A 57 47.93 7.17 23.46
CA GLU A 57 47.38 6.02 22.76
C GLU A 57 45.85 6.08 22.90
N LEU A 58 45.20 6.76 21.96
CA LEU A 58 43.79 6.48 21.71
C LEU A 58 43.74 5.13 21.03
N GLN A 59 43.31 4.12 21.80
CA GLN A 59 42.74 2.91 21.25
C GLN A 59 41.52 3.34 20.42
N THR A 60 41.72 3.56 19.13
CA THR A 60 40.64 3.53 18.15
C THR A 60 40.09 2.11 18.17
N GLU A 61 38.99 1.92 18.90
CA GLU A 61 38.07 0.83 18.60
C GLU A 61 37.80 0.87 17.10
N ALA A 62 38.07 -0.24 16.44
CA ALA A 62 37.88 -0.38 15.01
C ALA A 62 36.40 -0.10 14.70
N ALA A 63 36.12 1.11 14.22
CA ALA A 63 34.84 1.44 13.62
C ALA A 63 34.59 0.38 12.55
N SER A 64 33.56 -0.45 12.77
CA SER A 64 33.05 -1.36 11.76
C SER A 64 32.85 -0.54 10.48
N LYS A 65 33.50 -0.96 9.39
CA LYS A 65 33.28 -0.34 8.08
C LYS A 65 31.77 -0.24 7.87
N PRO A 66 31.21 0.95 7.58
CA PRO A 66 29.81 1.04 7.23
C PRO A 66 29.60 0.12 6.03
N SER A 67 28.69 -0.85 6.20
CA SER A 67 28.33 -1.77 5.12
C SER A 67 27.91 -0.94 3.92
N SER A 68 28.59 -1.12 2.79
CA SER A 68 28.32 -0.42 1.53
C SER A 68 27.04 -0.88 0.84
N ALA A 69 26.10 -1.47 1.59
CA ALA A 69 24.78 -1.80 1.08
C ALA A 69 24.02 -0.49 0.88
N PRO A 70 23.29 -0.32 -0.24
CA PRO A 70 22.41 0.82 -0.41
C PRO A 70 21.41 0.87 0.77
N PRO A 71 21.00 2.07 1.21
CA PRO A 71 20.01 2.19 2.27
C PRO A 71 18.69 1.52 1.85
N GLY A 72 17.94 1.04 2.84
CA GLY A 72 16.57 0.58 2.61
C GLY A 72 15.66 1.74 2.19
N GLU A 73 14.51 1.41 1.60
CA GLU A 73 13.55 2.39 1.08
C GLU A 73 12.12 2.00 1.47
N ILE A 74 11.25 2.99 1.69
CA ILE A 74 9.82 2.81 1.97
C ILE A 74 9.00 3.47 0.87
N HIS A 75 8.20 2.68 0.15
CA HIS A 75 7.29 3.16 -0.89
C HIS A 75 5.84 2.87 -0.50
N VAL A 76 5.03 3.92 -0.40
CA VAL A 76 3.62 3.80 -0.01
C VAL A 76 2.71 4.03 -1.21
N VAL A 77 1.79 3.11 -1.46
CA VAL A 77 0.75 3.16 -2.49
C VAL A 77 -0.61 3.17 -1.80
N VAL A 78 -1.29 4.31 -1.84
CA VAL A 78 -2.60 4.50 -1.22
C VAL A 78 -3.68 4.84 -2.23
N GLY A 79 -4.94 4.79 -1.80
CA GLY A 79 -6.09 5.18 -2.60
C GLY A 79 -7.35 4.41 -2.22
N PRO A 80 -8.51 4.78 -2.80
CA PRO A 80 -9.78 4.14 -2.47
C PRO A 80 -9.79 2.66 -2.88
N MET A 81 -10.82 1.93 -2.49
CA MET A 81 -11.08 0.60 -3.04
C MET A 81 -11.18 0.68 -4.58
N PHE A 82 -10.83 -0.42 -5.26
CA PHE A 82 -10.89 -0.53 -6.73
C PHE A 82 -9.96 0.43 -7.50
N SER A 83 -8.93 0.99 -6.85
CA SER A 83 -7.93 1.87 -7.49
C SER A 83 -6.70 1.14 -8.04
N GLY A 84 -6.62 -0.19 -7.90
CA GLY A 84 -5.49 -0.99 -8.39
C GLY A 84 -4.25 -0.96 -7.51
N LYS A 85 -4.40 -0.78 -6.18
CA LYS A 85 -3.29 -0.78 -5.22
C LYS A 85 -2.50 -2.09 -5.24
N THR A 86 -3.19 -3.21 -5.00
CA THR A 86 -2.63 -4.56 -5.07
C THR A 86 -1.94 -4.83 -6.41
N THR A 87 -2.58 -4.45 -7.53
CA THR A 87 -1.97 -4.58 -8.86
C THR A 87 -0.68 -3.76 -8.98
N THR A 88 -0.65 -2.53 -8.46
CA THR A 88 0.54 -1.68 -8.49
C THR A 88 1.66 -2.25 -7.62
N LEU A 89 1.32 -2.74 -6.41
CA LEU A 89 2.25 -3.45 -5.54
C LEU A 89 2.88 -4.63 -6.25
N LEU A 90 2.06 -5.55 -6.77
CA LEU A 90 2.54 -6.77 -7.41
C LEU A 90 3.37 -6.49 -8.66
N ARG A 91 3.02 -5.48 -9.46
CA ARG A 91 3.84 -5.05 -10.61
C ARG A 91 5.23 -4.59 -10.17
N ARG A 92 5.34 -3.84 -9.07
CA ARG A 92 6.66 -3.43 -8.54
C ARG A 92 7.43 -4.64 -8.00
N ILE A 93 6.79 -5.50 -7.23
CA ILE A 93 7.41 -6.74 -6.71
C ILE A 93 7.93 -7.63 -7.83
N LEU A 94 7.16 -7.80 -8.91
CA LEU A 94 7.59 -8.55 -10.10
C LEU A 94 8.80 -7.90 -10.77
N SER A 95 8.80 -6.58 -10.93
CA SER A 95 9.94 -5.83 -11.50
C SER A 95 11.22 -6.00 -10.67
N GLU A 96 11.13 -5.97 -9.34
CA GLU A 96 12.27 -6.21 -8.44
C GLU A 96 12.79 -7.64 -8.57
N ARG A 97 11.87 -8.62 -8.61
CA ARG A 97 12.22 -10.03 -8.83
C ARG A 97 12.91 -10.26 -10.17
N GLU A 98 12.41 -9.64 -11.24
CA GLU A 98 13.02 -9.69 -12.58
C GLU A 98 14.40 -9.04 -12.61
N SER A 99 14.65 -8.07 -11.73
CA SER A 99 15.95 -7.45 -11.52
C SER A 99 16.89 -8.29 -10.64
N GLY A 100 16.51 -9.52 -10.31
CA GLY A 100 17.30 -10.48 -9.54
C GLY A 100 17.18 -10.37 -8.02
N LYS A 101 16.31 -9.48 -7.51
CA LYS A 101 16.06 -9.34 -6.08
C LYS A 101 15.22 -10.49 -5.54
N LYS A 102 15.47 -10.89 -4.30
CA LYS A 102 14.60 -11.80 -3.56
C LYS A 102 13.46 -11.00 -2.94
N VAL A 103 12.24 -11.45 -3.20
CA VAL A 103 11.03 -10.73 -2.82
C VAL A 103 10.11 -11.60 -1.98
N ALA A 104 9.35 -10.98 -1.09
CA ALA A 104 8.25 -11.61 -0.37
C ALA A 104 7.05 -10.67 -0.36
N VAL A 105 5.84 -11.22 -0.37
CA VAL A 105 4.61 -10.45 -0.24
C VAL A 105 3.81 -10.94 0.94
N ILE A 106 3.35 -10.02 1.78
CA ILE A 106 2.57 -10.25 2.98
C ILE A 106 1.19 -9.65 2.76
N LYS A 107 0.15 -10.36 3.23
CA LYS A 107 -1.22 -9.83 3.32
C LYS A 107 -1.76 -10.09 4.73
N SER A 108 -2.72 -9.27 5.16
CA SER A 108 -3.43 -9.54 6.41
C SER A 108 -4.32 -10.77 6.26
N ASP A 109 -4.35 -11.63 7.27
CA ASP A 109 -5.27 -12.78 7.35
C ASP A 109 -6.73 -12.36 7.55
N LYS A 110 -6.96 -11.12 8.01
CA LYS A 110 -8.28 -10.49 8.09
C LYS A 110 -8.93 -10.29 6.72
N ASP A 111 -8.14 -10.25 5.64
CA ASP A 111 -8.67 -10.17 4.28
C ASP A 111 -8.77 -11.57 3.64
N ASP A 112 -9.94 -12.19 3.77
CA ASP A 112 -10.28 -13.49 3.21
C ASP A 112 -10.97 -13.41 1.83
N ARG A 113 -11.16 -12.19 1.28
CA ARG A 113 -11.84 -11.97 -0.01
C ARG A 113 -11.14 -12.67 -1.18
N TYR A 114 -9.86 -12.99 -1.02
CA TYR A 114 -9.04 -13.73 -1.96
C TYR A 114 -8.26 -14.83 -1.22
N CYS A 115 -8.10 -15.98 -1.89
CA CYS A 115 -7.43 -17.20 -1.45
C CYS A 115 -6.29 -16.96 -0.42
N ALA A 116 -6.30 -17.72 0.68
CA ALA A 116 -5.37 -17.53 1.80
C ALA A 116 -3.88 -17.58 1.42
N GLU A 117 -3.52 -18.34 0.38
CA GLU A 117 -2.12 -18.59 0.01
C GLU A 117 -1.63 -17.80 -1.22
N SER A 118 -2.51 -17.02 -1.86
CA SER A 118 -2.11 -16.26 -3.04
C SER A 118 -2.89 -14.96 -3.18
N ILE A 119 -2.18 -13.90 -3.58
CA ILE A 119 -2.82 -12.69 -4.05
C ILE A 119 -3.17 -12.91 -5.52
N VAL A 120 -4.46 -12.79 -5.83
CA VAL A 120 -4.97 -12.89 -7.19
C VAL A 120 -5.10 -11.47 -7.73
N THR A 121 -4.35 -11.16 -8.79
CA THR A 121 -4.62 -9.93 -9.54
C THR A 121 -5.93 -10.06 -10.31
N HIS A 122 -6.55 -8.93 -10.65
CA HIS A 122 -7.70 -8.91 -11.56
C HIS A 122 -7.40 -9.61 -12.91
N ASP A 123 -6.13 -9.69 -13.31
CA ASP A 123 -5.65 -10.32 -14.54
C ASP A 123 -5.47 -11.86 -14.41
N GLY A 124 -5.75 -12.44 -13.24
CA GLY A 124 -5.80 -13.89 -13.00
C GLY A 124 -4.48 -14.54 -12.56
N GLU A 125 -3.39 -13.78 -12.45
CA GLU A 125 -2.11 -14.28 -11.94
C GLU A 125 -2.14 -14.45 -10.42
N LYS A 126 -1.66 -15.62 -9.95
CA LYS A 126 -1.51 -15.95 -8.53
C LYS A 126 -0.08 -15.69 -8.09
N PHE A 127 0.10 -14.80 -7.13
CA PHE A 127 1.40 -14.55 -6.51
C PHE A 127 1.43 -15.17 -5.10
N PRO A 128 2.41 -16.04 -4.75
CA PRO A 128 2.53 -16.60 -3.41
C PRO A 128 2.67 -15.49 -2.36
N CYS A 129 1.88 -15.58 -1.28
CA CYS A 129 1.92 -14.58 -0.21
C CYS A 129 1.88 -15.21 1.17
N TRP A 130 2.38 -14.46 2.15
CA TRP A 130 2.32 -14.79 3.57
C TRP A 130 1.07 -14.12 4.17
N ALA A 131 0.04 -14.89 4.46
CA ALA A 131 -1.12 -14.41 5.21
C ALA A 131 -0.80 -14.41 6.71
N LEU A 132 -0.79 -13.23 7.33
CA LEU A 132 -0.38 -13.05 8.72
C LEU A 132 -1.37 -12.15 9.49
N PRO A 133 -1.57 -12.38 10.80
CA PRO A 133 -2.30 -11.47 11.68
C PRO A 133 -1.48 -10.22 12.04
N ASP A 134 -0.16 -10.36 12.10
CA ASP A 134 0.80 -9.32 12.47
C ASP A 134 2.10 -9.47 11.67
N LEU A 135 2.82 -8.37 11.47
CA LEU A 135 4.08 -8.35 10.72
C LEU A 135 5.27 -8.83 11.56
N SER A 136 5.18 -8.70 12.89
CA SER A 136 6.23 -9.11 13.82
C SER A 136 6.59 -10.60 13.71
N SER A 137 5.60 -11.45 13.41
CA SER A 137 5.77 -12.89 13.21
C SER A 137 6.41 -13.26 11.87
N PHE A 138 6.51 -12.32 10.92
CA PHE A 138 7.00 -12.60 9.57
C PHE A 138 8.45 -13.11 9.57
N LYS A 139 9.33 -12.48 10.35
CA LYS A 139 10.77 -12.81 10.37
C LYS A 139 11.01 -14.25 10.80
N GLU A 140 10.28 -14.72 11.81
CA GLU A 140 10.35 -16.09 12.29
C GLU A 140 9.78 -17.08 11.26
N ARG A 141 8.58 -16.81 10.73
CA ARG A 141 7.92 -17.69 9.76
C ARG A 141 8.66 -17.82 8.43
N PHE A 142 9.31 -16.74 7.99
CA PHE A 142 10.19 -16.75 6.82
C PHE A 142 11.52 -17.46 7.09
N GLY A 143 11.93 -17.52 8.36
CA GLY A 143 13.23 -17.98 8.82
C GLY A 143 14.21 -16.81 8.95
N PHE A 144 14.71 -16.57 10.18
CA PHE A 144 15.54 -15.40 10.50
C PHE A 144 16.75 -15.22 9.58
N ASP A 145 17.48 -16.30 9.29
CA ASP A 145 18.67 -16.23 8.44
C ASP A 145 18.33 -15.92 6.98
N ALA A 146 17.27 -16.52 6.46
CA ALA A 146 16.79 -16.24 5.11
C ALA A 146 16.27 -14.80 5.01
N TYR A 147 15.52 -14.35 6.02
CA TYR A 147 15.03 -12.98 6.09
C TYR A 147 16.19 -11.99 6.09
N ARG A 148 17.19 -12.19 6.95
CA ARG A 148 18.28 -11.24 7.14
C ARG A 148 19.25 -11.18 5.95
N ASN A 149 19.59 -12.32 5.38
CA ASN A 149 20.71 -12.41 4.44
C ASN A 149 20.28 -12.61 2.97
N GLN A 150 19.02 -12.98 2.72
CA GLN A 150 18.57 -13.31 1.37
C GLN A 150 17.44 -12.41 0.89
N LEU A 151 16.53 -11.98 1.76
CA LEU A 151 15.37 -11.19 1.34
C LEU A 151 15.75 -9.71 1.11
N ASP A 152 15.45 -9.17 -0.06
CA ASP A 152 15.76 -7.77 -0.41
C ASP A 152 14.51 -6.87 -0.31
N VAL A 153 13.37 -7.35 -0.82
CA VAL A 153 12.15 -6.53 -0.99
C VAL A 153 10.95 -7.18 -0.31
N ILE A 154 10.18 -6.39 0.42
CA ILE A 154 8.98 -6.82 1.13
C ILE A 154 7.79 -6.02 0.62
N GLY A 155 6.82 -6.71 0.01
CA GLY A 155 5.51 -6.14 -0.32
C GLY A 155 4.52 -6.38 0.81
N ILE A 156 3.75 -5.37 1.19
CA ILE A 156 2.70 -5.48 2.22
C ILE A 156 1.40 -5.01 1.59
N ASP A 157 0.43 -5.91 1.40
CA ASP A 157 -0.90 -5.58 0.90
C ASP A 157 -1.92 -5.46 2.05
N GLU A 158 -2.97 -4.69 1.79
CA GLU A 158 -4.03 -4.37 2.77
C GLU A 158 -3.47 -3.88 4.12
N ALA A 159 -2.44 -3.04 4.03
CA ALA A 159 -1.59 -2.66 5.15
C ALA A 159 -2.33 -1.95 6.29
N GLN A 160 -3.52 -1.39 6.04
CA GLN A 160 -4.34 -0.75 7.07
C GLN A 160 -4.79 -1.69 8.19
N PHE A 161 -4.69 -3.01 7.99
CA PHE A 161 -5.05 -4.01 9.00
C PHE A 161 -3.92 -4.36 9.97
N PHE A 162 -2.67 -3.96 9.68
CA PHE A 162 -1.51 -4.26 10.53
C PHE A 162 -1.28 -3.14 11.55
N GLY A 163 -1.44 -3.47 12.84
CA GLY A 163 -1.19 -2.52 13.93
C GLY A 163 0.28 -2.17 14.14
N ASP A 164 1.18 -3.07 13.73
CA ASP A 164 2.64 -2.98 13.87
C ASP A 164 3.35 -2.49 12.60
N LEU A 165 2.60 -2.02 11.60
CA LEU A 165 3.12 -1.57 10.29
C LEU A 165 4.26 -0.56 10.39
N TYR A 166 4.08 0.49 11.19
CA TYR A 166 5.07 1.57 11.30
C TYR A 166 6.42 1.05 11.79
N GLU A 167 6.41 0.30 12.91
CA GLU A 167 7.62 -0.24 13.52
C GLU A 167 8.30 -1.25 12.61
N PHE A 168 7.52 -2.12 11.95
CA PHE A 168 8.06 -3.08 11.00
C PHE A 168 8.75 -2.40 9.81
N CYS A 169 8.10 -1.42 9.17
CA CYS A 169 8.66 -0.75 8.00
C CYS A 169 9.91 0.05 8.35
N ARG A 170 9.88 0.78 9.47
CA ARG A 170 11.03 1.55 9.96
C ARG A 170 12.23 0.64 10.23
N GLU A 171 12.03 -0.46 10.97
CA GLU A 171 13.12 -1.39 11.27
C GLU A 171 13.71 -2.02 9.99
N ALA A 172 12.83 -2.48 9.09
CA ALA A 172 13.24 -3.14 7.86
C ALA A 172 14.04 -2.21 6.93
N ALA A 173 13.62 -0.95 6.78
CA ALA A 173 14.31 0.01 5.94
C ALA A 173 15.57 0.60 6.61
N ASP A 174 15.42 1.16 7.82
CA ASP A 174 16.46 1.96 8.46
C ASP A 174 17.63 1.11 8.96
N LYS A 175 17.37 -0.12 9.43
CA LYS A 175 18.37 -0.97 10.08
C LYS A 175 18.76 -2.20 9.28
N GLU A 176 17.84 -2.71 8.48
CA GLU A 176 18.02 -4.00 7.79
C GLU A 176 18.24 -3.84 6.27
N GLY A 177 18.20 -2.60 5.76
CA GLY A 177 18.52 -2.28 4.37
C GLY A 177 17.53 -2.88 3.36
N LYS A 178 16.28 -3.09 3.77
CA LYS A 178 15.23 -3.66 2.91
C LYS A 178 14.44 -2.58 2.20
N THR A 179 14.02 -2.87 0.98
CA THR A 179 12.99 -2.08 0.30
C THR A 179 11.61 -2.59 0.73
N VAL A 180 10.76 -1.72 1.25
CA VAL A 180 9.41 -2.04 1.69
C VAL A 180 8.40 -1.31 0.80
N ILE A 181 7.52 -2.06 0.14
CA ILE A 181 6.47 -1.52 -0.72
C ILE A 181 5.13 -1.80 -0.06
N VAL A 182 4.45 -0.75 0.40
CA VAL A 182 3.23 -0.83 1.19
C VAL A 182 2.04 -0.41 0.35
N ALA A 183 1.00 -1.24 0.29
CA ALA A 183 -0.28 -0.93 -0.33
C ALA A 183 -1.39 -0.97 0.72
N GLY A 184 -2.18 0.11 0.79
CA GLY A 184 -3.26 0.18 1.78
C GLY A 184 -4.25 1.31 1.53
N LEU A 185 -5.36 1.29 2.25
CA LEU A 185 -6.33 2.38 2.25
C LEU A 185 -5.75 3.58 3.03
N ASP A 186 -5.84 4.78 2.45
CA ASP A 186 -5.51 6.02 3.18
C ASP A 186 -6.62 6.45 4.14
N GLY A 187 -7.86 6.03 3.88
CA GLY A 187 -8.96 6.27 4.80
C GLY A 187 -10.10 5.26 4.71
N ASP A 188 -10.87 5.21 5.78
CA ASP A 188 -12.08 4.41 5.92
C ASP A 188 -13.24 4.98 5.06
N TYR A 189 -14.39 4.33 5.11
CA TYR A 189 -15.59 4.79 4.40
C TYR A 189 -16.10 6.17 4.88
N LEU A 190 -15.63 6.65 6.03
CA LEU A 190 -15.92 7.95 6.63
C LEU A 190 -14.83 9.01 6.31
N ARG A 191 -13.82 8.67 5.49
CA ARG A 191 -12.64 9.48 5.17
C ARG A 191 -11.77 9.80 6.40
N ARG A 192 -11.86 9.01 7.46
CA ARG A 192 -10.93 9.06 8.60
C ARG A 192 -9.73 8.17 8.29
N ARG A 193 -8.61 8.38 8.99
CA ARG A 193 -7.42 7.52 8.87
C ARG A 193 -7.82 6.04 9.07
N PHE A 194 -7.26 5.15 8.25
CA PHE A 194 -7.44 3.70 8.41
C PHE A 194 -6.09 3.08 8.78
N GLY A 195 -6.01 2.53 9.99
CA GLY A 195 -4.80 1.93 10.51
C GLY A 195 -3.66 2.94 10.59
N SER A 196 -2.44 2.44 10.43
CA SER A 196 -1.18 3.20 10.52
C SER A 196 -0.52 3.46 9.15
N VAL A 197 -1.22 3.23 8.04
CA VAL A 197 -0.67 3.46 6.68
C VAL A 197 -0.21 4.90 6.48
N LEU A 198 -0.98 5.86 7.00
CA LEU A 198 -0.63 7.28 6.91
C LEU A 198 0.54 7.68 7.82
N ASP A 199 0.84 6.89 8.86
CA ASP A 199 1.97 7.14 9.76
C ASP A 199 3.32 6.87 9.05
N LEU A 200 3.31 6.15 7.93
CA LEU A 200 4.49 5.93 7.08
C LEU A 200 4.85 7.15 6.22
N VAL A 201 3.91 8.08 5.96
CA VAL A 201 4.14 9.21 5.05
C VAL A 201 5.39 10.04 5.39
N PRO A 202 5.68 10.35 6.67
CA PRO A 202 6.88 11.11 7.03
C PRO A 202 8.21 10.38 6.79
N ILE A 203 8.19 9.04 6.75
CA ILE A 203 9.40 8.20 6.58
C ILE A 203 9.47 7.54 5.21
N ALA A 204 8.54 7.84 4.31
CA ALA A 204 8.46 7.23 2.99
C ALA A 204 9.29 7.98 1.95
N ASP A 205 10.11 7.25 1.20
CA ASP A 205 10.83 7.75 0.02
C ASP A 205 9.86 8.11 -1.12
N THR A 206 8.75 7.38 -1.24
CA THR A 206 7.68 7.73 -2.20
C THR A 206 6.30 7.50 -1.62
N VAL A 207 5.36 8.40 -1.92
CA VAL A 207 3.93 8.24 -1.63
C VAL A 207 3.12 8.44 -2.90
N THR A 208 2.40 7.40 -3.33
CA THR A 208 1.58 7.41 -4.54
C THR A 208 0.12 7.24 -4.17
N LYS A 209 -0.71 8.27 -4.40
CA LYS A 209 -2.16 8.18 -4.23
C LYS A 209 -2.87 7.86 -5.55
N LEU A 210 -3.26 6.61 -5.71
CA LEU A 210 -4.05 6.11 -6.82
C LEU A 210 -5.49 6.65 -6.75
N ALA A 211 -6.14 6.61 -7.90
CA ALA A 211 -7.55 6.94 -8.03
C ALA A 211 -8.24 5.87 -8.87
N SER A 212 -9.52 5.63 -8.56
CA SER A 212 -10.37 4.76 -9.37
C SER A 212 -11.26 5.60 -10.29
N ARG A 213 -12.26 4.98 -10.91
CA ARG A 213 -13.35 5.66 -11.62
C ARG A 213 -14.59 5.68 -10.74
N CYS A 214 -15.26 6.83 -10.68
CA CYS A 214 -16.47 7.00 -9.91
C CYS A 214 -17.58 6.15 -10.52
N GLU A 215 -18.17 5.27 -9.73
CA GLU A 215 -19.24 4.38 -10.19
C GLU A 215 -20.48 5.15 -10.66
N VAL A 216 -20.70 6.35 -10.13
CA VAL A 216 -21.86 7.21 -10.48
C VAL A 216 -21.65 8.01 -11.76
N CYS A 217 -20.45 8.57 -12.00
CA CYS A 217 -20.23 9.50 -13.11
C CYS A 217 -18.99 9.28 -13.97
N GLY A 218 -18.24 8.20 -13.73
CA GLY A 218 -17.04 7.82 -14.48
C GLY A 218 -15.81 8.71 -14.27
N LYS A 219 -15.94 9.88 -13.63
CA LYS A 219 -14.83 10.78 -13.30
C LYS A 219 -13.88 10.16 -12.28
N ARG A 220 -12.70 10.77 -12.08
CA ARG A 220 -11.71 10.33 -11.09
C ARG A 220 -12.34 10.19 -9.69
N ALA A 221 -12.23 9.00 -9.09
CA ALA A 221 -12.69 8.69 -7.75
C ALA A 221 -11.52 8.63 -6.77
N SER A 222 -11.68 9.28 -5.62
CA SER A 222 -10.64 9.38 -4.59
C SER A 222 -11.12 8.87 -3.24
N PHE A 223 -12.37 8.40 -3.15
CA PHE A 223 -12.99 7.98 -1.90
C PHE A 223 -13.72 6.66 -2.10
N THR A 224 -13.77 5.87 -1.04
CA THR A 224 -14.64 4.71 -0.92
C THR A 224 -15.93 5.14 -0.20
N LEU A 225 -17.08 4.82 -0.76
CA LEU A 225 -18.38 4.99 -0.12
C LEU A 225 -18.93 3.60 0.21
N ARG A 226 -19.42 3.42 1.44
CA ARG A 226 -20.16 2.22 1.85
C ARG A 226 -21.62 2.36 1.38
N LYS A 227 -22.14 1.33 0.71
CA LYS A 227 -23.52 1.24 0.19
C LYS A 227 -24.52 0.82 1.27
N THR A 228 -24.04 0.09 2.26
CA THR A 228 -24.85 -0.58 3.28
C THR A 228 -24.89 0.21 4.60
N GLU A 229 -25.73 -0.23 5.53
CA GLU A 229 -26.05 0.50 6.77
C GLU A 229 -25.15 0.13 7.96
N GLU A 230 -24.37 -0.95 7.87
CA GLU A 230 -23.52 -1.40 8.97
C GLU A 230 -22.51 -0.31 9.34
N ARG A 231 -22.28 -0.17 10.65
CA ARG A 231 -21.49 0.93 11.22
C ARG A 231 -20.05 0.54 11.53
N GLU A 232 -19.74 -0.75 11.57
CA GLU A 232 -18.41 -1.27 11.90
C GLU A 232 -17.35 -0.71 10.97
N THR A 233 -16.23 -0.23 11.49
CA THR A 233 -15.17 0.36 10.66
C THR A 233 -14.52 -0.70 9.76
N GLU A 234 -14.20 -1.86 10.34
CA GLU A 234 -13.64 -3.02 9.65
C GLU A 234 -14.78 -3.98 9.25
N LEU A 235 -15.40 -3.72 8.10
CA LEU A 235 -16.32 -4.68 7.47
C LEU A 235 -15.69 -5.18 6.17
N ILE A 236 -15.32 -6.46 6.14
CA ILE A 236 -14.75 -7.09 4.96
C ILE A 236 -15.83 -7.22 3.89
N GLY A 237 -15.56 -6.67 2.72
CA GLY A 237 -16.48 -6.66 1.59
C GLY A 237 -15.81 -6.15 0.32
N GLY A 238 -16.44 -6.46 -0.81
CA GLY A 238 -16.10 -6.04 -2.16
C GLY A 238 -17.08 -5.01 -2.71
N ALA A 239 -17.45 -5.17 -3.98
CA ALA A 239 -18.28 -4.23 -4.73
C ALA A 239 -19.77 -4.22 -4.30
N GLU A 240 -20.19 -5.27 -3.58
CA GLU A 240 -21.50 -5.42 -2.97
C GLU A 240 -21.68 -4.48 -1.77
N VAL A 241 -20.61 -4.22 -1.01
CA VAL A 241 -20.64 -3.33 0.16
C VAL A 241 -20.11 -1.93 -0.16
N TYR A 242 -19.16 -1.81 -1.09
CA TYR A 242 -18.43 -0.55 -1.31
C TYR A 242 -18.42 -0.12 -2.77
N MET A 243 -18.33 1.19 -3.00
CA MET A 243 -18.12 1.78 -4.33
C MET A 243 -17.08 2.91 -4.31
N PRO A 244 -16.28 3.05 -5.38
CA PRO A 244 -15.41 4.20 -5.57
C PRO A 244 -16.22 5.41 -6.04
N VAL A 245 -16.03 6.57 -5.40
CA VAL A 245 -16.74 7.80 -5.74
C VAL A 245 -15.83 9.03 -5.82
N CYS A 246 -16.26 10.01 -6.63
CA CYS A 246 -15.67 11.34 -6.64
C CYS A 246 -16.15 12.14 -5.41
N ARG A 247 -15.51 13.29 -5.16
CA ARG A 247 -15.82 14.14 -4.00
C ARG A 247 -17.30 14.52 -3.91
N SER A 248 -17.88 14.93 -5.03
CA SER A 248 -19.28 15.37 -5.10
C SER A 248 -20.23 14.23 -4.69
N HIS A 249 -20.04 13.05 -5.28
CA HIS A 249 -20.90 11.89 -4.99
C HIS A 249 -20.64 11.28 -3.62
N TYR A 250 -19.44 11.44 -3.05
CA TYR A 250 -19.23 11.10 -1.65
C TYR A 250 -20.09 12.00 -0.74
N VAL A 251 -20.01 13.32 -0.90
CA VAL A 251 -20.73 14.27 -0.04
C VAL A 251 -22.24 14.13 -0.21
N SER A 252 -22.75 14.04 -1.44
CA SER A 252 -24.18 13.84 -1.67
C SER A 252 -24.66 12.46 -1.21
N GLY A 253 -23.86 11.41 -1.45
CA GLY A 253 -24.19 10.05 -1.05
C GLY A 253 -24.28 9.88 0.47
N GLN A 254 -23.37 10.50 1.23
CA GLN A 254 -23.45 10.53 2.68
C GLN A 254 -24.72 11.20 3.18
N GLY A 255 -25.11 12.35 2.59
CA GLY A 255 -26.36 13.02 2.97
C GLY A 255 -27.61 12.17 2.71
N VAL A 256 -27.63 11.40 1.62
CA VAL A 256 -28.72 10.45 1.35
C VAL A 256 -28.76 9.32 2.39
N LEU A 257 -27.60 8.72 2.71
CA LEU A 257 -27.51 7.64 3.70
C LEU A 257 -27.88 8.13 5.12
N GLU A 258 -27.42 9.32 5.53
CA GLU A 258 -27.79 9.93 6.81
C GLU A 258 -29.30 10.21 6.89
N THR A 259 -29.90 10.70 5.81
CA THR A 259 -31.35 10.95 5.76
C THR A 259 -32.14 9.65 5.82
N ALA A 260 -31.76 8.64 5.04
CA ALA A 260 -32.38 7.32 5.07
C ALA A 260 -32.33 6.72 6.47
N ARG A 261 -31.18 6.81 7.14
CA ARG A 261 -31.00 6.38 8.54
C ARG A 261 -31.92 7.13 9.49
N ALA A 262 -31.99 8.45 9.41
CA ALA A 262 -32.87 9.24 10.29
C ALA A 262 -34.36 8.85 10.15
N VAL A 263 -34.81 8.53 8.93
CA VAL A 263 -36.17 8.06 8.68
C VAL A 263 -36.41 6.67 9.28
N LEU A 264 -35.46 5.75 9.11
CA LEU A 264 -35.54 4.40 9.66
C LEU A 264 -35.50 4.40 11.19
N ASP A 265 -34.58 5.15 11.80
CA ASP A 265 -34.48 5.29 13.25
C ASP A 265 -35.77 5.89 13.84
N ALA A 266 -36.34 6.91 13.19
CA ALA A 266 -37.64 7.47 13.57
C ALA A 266 -38.80 6.46 13.40
N SER A 267 -38.73 5.56 12.41
CA SER A 267 -39.74 4.51 12.23
C SER A 267 -39.64 3.42 13.30
N SER A 268 -38.44 3.01 13.67
CA SER A 268 -38.17 2.02 14.72
C SER A 268 -38.57 2.54 16.09
N GLN A 269 -38.28 3.81 16.40
CA GLN A 269 -38.72 4.45 17.63
C GLN A 269 -40.25 4.56 17.72
N ARG A 270 -40.92 4.93 16.62
CA ARG A 270 -42.39 4.98 16.55
C ARG A 270 -43.02 3.61 16.78
N ASN A 271 -42.45 2.55 16.21
CA ASN A 271 -42.94 1.18 16.42
C ASN A 271 -42.73 0.74 17.87
N ALA A 272 -41.55 0.99 18.45
CA ALA A 272 -41.27 0.69 19.86
C ALA A 272 -42.20 1.43 20.84
N THR A 273 -42.54 2.71 20.58
CA THR A 273 -43.53 3.44 21.39
C THR A 273 -44.95 2.87 21.26
N ARG A 274 -45.36 2.43 20.07
CA ARG A 274 -46.68 1.82 19.85
C ARG A 274 -46.82 0.48 20.56
N ASP A 275 -45.76 -0.33 20.56
CA ASP A 275 -45.75 -1.63 21.22
C ASP A 275 -45.82 -1.48 22.76
N LEU A 276 -45.18 -0.45 23.32
CA LEU A 276 -45.27 -0.10 24.74
C LEU A 276 -46.67 0.40 25.15
N GLU A 277 -47.30 1.25 24.34
CA GLU A 277 -48.67 1.71 24.58
C GLU A 277 -49.69 0.56 24.50
N ALA A 278 -49.55 -0.35 23.53
CA ALA A 278 -50.42 -1.52 23.37
C ALA A 278 -50.33 -2.51 24.55
N THR A 279 -49.16 -2.61 25.18
CA THR A 279 -48.94 -3.49 26.35
C THR A 279 -49.49 -2.88 27.66
N SER A 280 -49.71 -1.56 27.70
CA SER A 280 -50.22 -0.84 28.87
C SER A 280 -51.75 -0.77 28.99
N LEU A 281 -52.48 -1.18 27.94
CA LEU A 281 -53.95 -1.11 27.84
C LEU A 281 -54.67 -2.43 28.09
N SER A 282 -53.97 -3.49 28.54
CA SER A 282 -54.63 -4.72 28.98
C SER A 282 -55.32 -4.51 30.33
N PRO A 283 -56.66 -4.68 30.43
CA PRO A 283 -57.37 -4.46 31.69
C PRO A 283 -56.95 -5.51 32.73
N PRO A 284 -56.86 -5.15 34.03
CA PRO A 284 -56.63 -6.13 35.08
C PRO A 284 -57.85 -7.05 35.17
N PHE A 285 -57.60 -8.37 35.12
CA PHE A 285 -58.58 -9.41 35.43
C PHE A 285 -58.92 -9.45 36.92
#